data_AF-A0A4R0MZ56-F1
#
_entry.id   AF-A0A4R0MZ56-F1
#
_cell.length_a   1.000
_cell.length_b   1.000
_cell.length_c   1.000
_cell.angle_alpha   90.00
_cell.angle_beta   90.00
_cell.angle_gamma   90.00
#
_symmetry.space_group_name_H-M   'P 1'
#
loop_
_entity.id
_entity.type
_entity.pdbx_description
1 polymer ?
#
loop_
_entity_poly.entity_id
_entity_poly.type
_entity_poly.pdbx_seq_one_letter_code
_entity_poly.pdbx_strand_id
1 'polypeptide(L)'
;MLKKLFNKLFSKKEEPTGNYIVATLNDKVMPIDRGDIYEDPLDEFLKLKYYGEVTGGGTGSEENGEIAFCDIEICLNRDEVDHEIVKEIIVKLEELGAPKGSNLLIEKTGEKIPFGINEGLAIYLDGVNLSDEVYKNSDTEAFANEIIKLANIKSEVIRHWQGNTETGLYFYGESFNDIKNSIADFVKTSPDCENCRIVQVA
;
A
#
# COMPACT_ATOMS: atom_id res chain seq x y z
N MET A 1 35.39 40.99 26.87
CA MET A 1 34.64 41.07 25.59
C MET A 1 34.73 39.75 24.80
N LEU A 2 34.42 38.60 25.41
CA LEU A 2 34.52 37.29 24.73
C LEU A 2 33.28 36.39 24.92
N LYS A 3 32.15 36.94 25.39
CA LYS A 3 30.88 36.19 25.54
C LYS A 3 29.81 36.54 24.50
N LYS A 4 30.09 37.47 23.58
CA LYS A 4 29.12 37.91 22.55
C LYS A 4 29.30 37.23 21.18
N LEU A 5 30.30 36.36 21.00
CA LEU A 5 30.64 35.80 19.69
C LEU A 5 30.18 34.35 19.47
N PHE A 6 29.72 33.65 20.51
CA PHE A 6 29.33 32.23 20.40
C PHE A 6 27.84 31.97 20.14
N ASN A 7 26.98 33.00 20.24
CA ASN A 7 25.54 32.85 19.97
C ASN A 7 25.15 33.05 18.49
N LYS A 8 26.12 33.17 17.57
CA LYS A 8 25.87 33.46 16.15
C LYS A 8 26.08 32.26 15.21
N LEU A 9 26.34 31.07 15.75
CA LEU A 9 26.67 29.87 14.95
C LEU A 9 25.60 28.77 14.94
N PHE A 10 24.46 28.97 15.60
CA PHE A 10 23.30 28.11 15.38
C PHE A 10 22.31 28.89 14.53
N SER A 11 22.48 28.84 13.20
CA SER A 11 21.35 29.04 12.32
C SER A 11 20.29 28.04 12.76
N LYS A 12 19.18 28.54 13.29
CA LYS A 12 17.96 27.77 13.45
C LYS A 12 17.75 27.10 12.08
N LYS A 13 17.85 25.77 11.99
CA LYS A 13 17.45 25.06 10.77
C LYS A 13 16.03 25.57 10.51
N GLU A 14 15.82 26.30 9.43
CA GLU A 14 14.47 26.67 9.03
C GLU A 14 13.70 25.35 8.97
N GLU A 15 12.65 25.24 9.77
CA GLU A 15 11.73 24.12 9.63
C GLU A 15 11.26 24.15 8.18
N PRO A 16 11.26 23.00 7.49
CA PRO A 16 10.86 22.97 6.09
C PRO A 16 9.50 23.64 5.98
N THR A 17 9.42 24.69 5.16
CA THR A 17 8.25 25.56 5.03
C THR A 17 7.13 24.91 4.21
N GLY A 18 7.28 23.63 3.83
CA GLY A 18 6.29 22.91 3.03
C GLY A 18 5.11 22.43 3.86
N ASN A 19 3.92 22.42 3.24
CA ASN A 19 2.79 21.68 3.78
C ASN A 19 2.95 20.20 3.48
N TYR A 20 2.90 19.38 4.52
CA TYR A 20 2.99 17.93 4.38
C TYR A 20 1.60 17.30 4.34
N ILE A 21 1.51 16.29 3.48
CA ILE A 21 0.38 15.39 3.36
C ILE A 21 0.90 13.97 3.51
N VAL A 22 0.16 13.14 4.24
CA VAL A 22 0.44 11.70 4.33
C VAL A 22 -0.74 10.94 3.75
N ALA A 23 -0.52 10.16 2.70
CA ALA A 23 -1.49 9.22 2.19
C ALA A 23 -1.22 7.85 2.82
N THR A 24 -2.13 7.38 3.67
CA THR A 24 -2.12 6.03 4.23
C THR A 24 -3.02 5.14 3.37
N LEU A 25 -2.40 4.22 2.63
CA LEU A 25 -3.09 3.27 1.77
C LEU A 25 -3.36 1.96 2.51
N ASN A 26 -4.61 1.47 2.45
CA ASN A 26 -4.98 0.13 2.91
C ASN A 26 -4.49 -0.95 1.92
N ASP A 27 -3.20 -0.88 1.55
CA ASP A 27 -2.53 -1.83 0.67
C ASP A 27 -1.42 -2.55 1.45
N LYS A 28 -1.38 -3.87 1.30
CA LYS A 28 -0.45 -4.78 1.97
C LYS A 28 0.78 -5.02 1.09
N VAL A 29 1.30 -3.93 0.54
CA VAL A 29 2.39 -3.91 -0.44
C VAL A 29 3.76 -3.79 0.23
N MET A 30 4.75 -4.50 -0.30
CA MET A 30 6.12 -4.45 0.20
C MET A 30 6.78 -3.10 -0.12
N PRO A 31 7.79 -2.65 0.66
CA PRO A 31 8.39 -1.33 0.46
C PRO A 31 8.97 -1.08 -0.94
N ILE A 32 9.54 -2.10 -1.59
CA ILE A 32 10.10 -1.96 -2.93
C ILE A 32 8.98 -1.77 -3.96
N ASP A 33 7.97 -2.65 -3.94
CA ASP A 33 6.84 -2.56 -4.87
C ASP A 33 5.99 -1.30 -4.64
N ARG A 34 5.94 -0.78 -3.40
CA ARG A 34 5.29 0.49 -3.08
C ARG A 34 5.92 1.65 -3.86
N GLY A 35 7.24 1.62 -4.00
CA GLY A 35 8.00 2.57 -4.81
C GLY A 35 7.50 2.60 -6.25
N ASP A 36 7.48 1.43 -6.88
CA ASP A 36 7.11 1.25 -8.29
C ASP A 36 5.62 1.55 -8.55
N ILE A 37 4.72 1.13 -7.65
CA ILE A 37 3.28 1.28 -7.85
C ILE A 37 2.81 2.71 -7.57
N TYR A 38 3.31 3.30 -6.49
CA TYR A 38 2.73 4.54 -5.95
C TYR A 38 3.72 5.70 -5.88
N GLU A 39 4.89 5.52 -5.26
CA GLU A 39 5.80 6.65 -4.97
C GLU A 39 6.32 7.29 -6.27
N ASP A 40 6.92 6.51 -7.16
CA ASP A 40 7.52 7.02 -8.38
C ASP A 40 6.46 7.64 -9.33
N PRO A 41 5.32 6.98 -9.63
CA PRO A 41 4.31 7.57 -10.51
C PRO A 41 3.60 8.78 -9.91
N LEU A 42 3.47 8.86 -8.58
CA LEU A 42 2.90 10.02 -7.91
C LEU A 42 3.89 11.18 -7.89
N ASP A 43 5.17 10.91 -7.61
CA ASP A 43 6.23 11.92 -7.62
C ASP A 43 6.39 12.57 -9.00
N GLU A 44 6.39 11.75 -10.07
CA GLU A 44 6.37 12.25 -11.45
C GLU A 44 5.17 13.17 -11.72
N PHE A 45 3.98 12.76 -11.27
CA PHE A 45 2.76 13.54 -11.41
C PHE A 45 2.83 14.89 -10.66
N LEU A 46 3.28 14.87 -9.41
CA LEU A 46 3.42 16.04 -8.56
C LEU A 46 4.41 17.05 -9.15
N LYS A 47 5.57 16.56 -9.63
CA LYS A 47 6.61 17.37 -10.25
C LYS A 47 6.16 17.98 -11.57
N LEU A 48 5.49 17.20 -12.42
CA LEU A 48 4.94 17.68 -13.69
C LEU A 48 3.92 18.81 -13.51
N LYS A 49 3.10 18.71 -12.45
CA LYS A 49 2.08 19.73 -12.09
C LYS A 49 2.62 20.88 -11.24
N TYR A 50 3.88 20.82 -10.83
CA TYR A 50 4.49 21.73 -9.85
C TYR A 50 3.77 21.75 -8.50
N TYR A 51 3.07 20.66 -8.14
CA TYR A 51 2.33 20.55 -6.89
C TYR A 51 3.24 20.28 -5.70
N GLY A 52 4.31 19.51 -5.89
CA GLY A 52 5.19 19.06 -4.82
C GLY A 52 6.10 17.93 -5.26
N GLU A 53 6.48 17.10 -4.30
CA GLU A 53 7.25 15.87 -4.49
C GLU A 53 6.91 14.84 -3.40
N VAL A 54 7.18 13.58 -3.69
CA VAL A 54 7.19 12.53 -2.66
C VAL A 54 8.50 12.63 -1.89
N THR A 55 8.43 12.63 -0.56
CA THR A 55 9.59 12.80 0.33
C THR A 55 9.94 11.56 1.14
N GLY A 56 9.03 10.59 1.19
CA GLY A 56 9.21 9.39 2.00
C GLY A 56 7.98 8.48 1.98
N GLY A 57 8.05 7.45 2.80
CA GLY A 57 6.97 6.48 2.96
C GLY A 57 7.22 5.54 4.12
N GLY A 58 6.15 4.91 4.59
CA GLY A 58 6.12 4.06 5.77
C GLY A 58 5.45 2.72 5.52
N THR A 59 5.74 1.74 6.36
CA THR A 59 5.04 0.45 6.39
C THR A 59 4.54 0.24 7.80
N GLY A 60 3.21 0.18 7.95
CA GLY A 60 2.57 -0.25 9.18
C GLY A 60 2.46 -1.77 9.18
N SER A 61 2.84 -2.42 10.28
CA SER A 61 2.68 -3.85 10.46
C SER A 61 1.81 -4.16 11.68
N GLU A 62 1.07 -5.26 11.59
CA GLU A 62 0.37 -5.89 12.70
C GLU A 62 1.37 -6.53 13.68
N GLU A 63 0.90 -6.96 14.85
CA GLU A 63 1.73 -7.61 15.88
C GLU A 63 2.43 -8.89 15.37
N ASN A 64 1.82 -9.60 14.42
CA ASN A 64 2.37 -10.80 13.78
C ASN A 64 3.37 -10.50 12.66
N GLY A 65 3.65 -9.22 12.37
CA GLY A 65 4.53 -8.77 11.29
C GLY A 65 3.87 -8.70 9.91
N GLU A 66 2.58 -9.01 9.80
CA GLU A 66 1.81 -8.82 8.58
C GLU A 66 1.71 -7.32 8.25
N ILE A 67 1.87 -6.94 6.98
CA ILE A 67 1.68 -5.54 6.59
C ILE A 67 0.19 -5.18 6.79
N ALA A 68 -0.07 -4.07 7.47
CA ALA A 68 -1.40 -3.53 7.68
C ALA A 68 -1.74 -2.47 6.63
N PHE A 69 -0.78 -1.57 6.37
CA PHE A 69 -0.93 -0.44 5.45
C PHE A 69 0.45 0.06 5.01
N CYS A 70 0.45 0.94 4.01
CA CYS A 70 1.63 1.73 3.68
C CYS A 70 1.32 3.23 3.65
N ASP A 71 2.33 4.03 3.98
CA ASP A 71 2.25 5.49 3.94
C ASP A 71 3.09 6.04 2.77
N ILE A 72 2.62 7.14 2.19
CA ILE A 72 3.35 7.97 1.24
C ILE A 72 3.35 9.40 1.77
N GLU A 73 4.53 9.94 2.00
CA GLU A 73 4.74 11.30 2.52
C GLU A 73 4.98 12.26 1.35
N ILE A 74 4.21 13.34 1.30
CA ILE A 74 4.19 14.30 0.20
C ILE A 74 4.47 15.69 0.76
N CYS A 75 5.44 16.40 0.18
CA CYS A 75 5.70 17.80 0.46
C CYS A 75 5.13 18.67 -0.65
N LEU A 76 4.22 19.58 -0.32
CA LEU A 76 3.66 20.53 -1.28
C LEU A 76 4.55 21.76 -1.47
N ASN A 77 4.60 22.29 -2.69
CA ASN A 77 5.32 23.52 -3.04
C ASN A 77 4.63 24.81 -2.58
N ARG A 78 3.66 24.72 -1.66
CA ARG A 78 2.84 25.84 -1.18
C ARG A 78 2.59 25.76 0.31
N ASP A 79 2.61 26.92 0.96
CA ASP A 79 2.36 27.08 2.40
C ASP A 79 0.86 27.01 2.75
N GLU A 80 -0.04 27.20 1.79
CA GLU A 80 -1.49 27.01 1.97
C GLU A 80 -1.94 25.72 1.29
N VAL A 81 -2.90 25.03 1.92
CA VAL A 81 -3.45 23.77 1.41
C VAL A 81 -4.51 24.11 0.38
N ASP A 82 -4.28 23.66 -0.86
CA ASP A 82 -5.23 23.78 -1.97
C ASP A 82 -6.00 22.46 -2.11
N HIS A 83 -7.29 22.48 -1.79
CA HIS A 83 -8.12 21.27 -1.82
C HIS A 83 -8.29 20.68 -3.22
N GLU A 84 -8.13 21.45 -4.30
CA GLU A 84 -8.18 20.87 -5.65
C GLU A 84 -6.91 20.07 -5.95
N ILE A 85 -5.74 20.52 -5.46
CA ILE A 85 -4.49 19.73 -5.52
C ILE A 85 -4.65 18.44 -4.73
N VAL A 86 -5.20 18.50 -3.52
CA VAL A 86 -5.45 17.30 -2.69
C VAL A 86 -6.36 16.31 -3.41
N LYS A 87 -7.42 16.80 -4.04
CA LYS A 87 -8.34 15.97 -4.82
C LYS A 87 -7.67 15.33 -6.04
N GLU A 88 -6.83 16.07 -6.76
CA GLU A 88 -6.05 15.52 -7.88
C GLU A 88 -5.06 14.43 -7.42
N ILE A 89 -4.44 14.59 -6.25
CA ILE A 89 -3.57 13.56 -5.64
C ILE A 89 -4.38 12.30 -5.33
N ILE A 90 -5.55 12.45 -4.72
CA ILE A 90 -6.44 11.32 -4.41
C ILE A 90 -6.84 10.59 -5.71
N VAL A 91 -7.27 11.32 -6.73
CA VAL A 91 -7.63 10.72 -8.02
C VAL A 91 -6.45 9.97 -8.62
N LYS A 92 -5.24 10.53 -8.56
CA LYS A 92 -4.03 9.85 -9.04
C LYS A 92 -3.76 8.56 -8.27
N LEU A 93 -3.90 8.56 -6.95
CA LEU A 93 -3.71 7.35 -6.13
C LEU A 93 -4.78 6.28 -6.42
N GLU A 94 -6.03 6.68 -6.65
CA GLU A 94 -7.11 5.77 -7.06
C GLU A 94 -6.86 5.17 -8.45
N GLU A 95 -6.36 5.96 -9.41
CA GLU A 95 -5.92 5.48 -10.73
C GLU A 95 -4.78 4.45 -10.63
N LEU A 96 -3.88 4.62 -9.66
CA LEU A 96 -2.80 3.67 -9.35
C LEU A 96 -3.30 2.44 -8.57
N GLY A 97 -4.57 2.41 -8.18
CA GLY A 97 -5.22 1.25 -7.60
C GLY A 97 -5.41 1.30 -6.08
N ALA A 98 -5.40 2.49 -5.48
CA ALA A 98 -5.61 2.65 -4.03
C ALA A 98 -6.86 1.89 -3.53
N PRO A 99 -6.70 1.00 -2.53
CA PRO A 99 -7.82 0.25 -1.97
C PRO A 99 -8.74 1.10 -1.10
N LYS A 100 -10.01 0.69 -0.99
CA LYS A 100 -10.96 1.23 -0.01
C LYS A 100 -10.40 1.13 1.41
N GLY A 101 -10.75 2.10 2.24
CA GLY A 101 -10.21 2.24 3.61
C GLY A 101 -8.93 3.06 3.69
N SER A 102 -8.40 3.53 2.55
CA SER A 102 -7.30 4.49 2.50
C SER A 102 -7.73 5.87 2.99
N ASN A 103 -6.79 6.67 3.48
CA ASN A 103 -7.05 8.03 3.95
C ASN A 103 -5.85 8.95 3.74
N LEU A 104 -6.14 10.22 3.49
CA LEU A 104 -5.15 11.28 3.33
C LEU A 104 -5.23 12.22 4.53
N LEU A 105 -4.10 12.44 5.19
CA LEU A 105 -3.93 13.38 6.31
C LEU A 105 -3.25 14.65 5.83
N ILE A 106 -3.88 15.80 6.03
CA ILE A 106 -3.24 17.11 5.89
C ILE A 106 -2.64 17.48 7.24
N GLU A 107 -1.32 17.41 7.39
CA GLU A 107 -0.68 17.52 8.72
C GLU A 107 -0.95 18.86 9.41
N LYS A 108 -0.96 19.95 8.62
CA LYS A 108 -1.14 21.32 9.14
C LYS A 108 -2.50 21.54 9.80
N THR A 109 -3.55 20.90 9.28
CA THR A 109 -4.93 21.07 9.78
C THR A 109 -5.39 19.86 10.62
N GLY A 110 -4.73 18.71 10.49
CA GLY A 110 -5.18 17.44 11.04
C GLY A 110 -6.39 16.85 10.31
N GLU A 111 -6.79 17.43 9.18
CA GLU A 111 -7.92 16.96 8.40
C GLU A 111 -7.61 15.60 7.76
N LYS A 112 -8.58 14.67 7.87
CA LYS A 112 -8.50 13.34 7.28
C LYS A 112 -9.56 13.17 6.21
N ILE A 113 -9.14 12.78 5.02
CA ILE A 113 -10.01 12.61 3.85
C ILE A 113 -9.97 11.14 3.44
N PRO A 114 -11.06 10.37 3.60
CA PRO A 114 -11.11 8.98 3.15
C PRO A 114 -11.14 8.90 1.62
N PHE A 115 -10.47 7.90 1.05
CA PHE A 115 -10.46 7.62 -0.39
C PHE A 115 -10.21 6.14 -0.68
N GLY A 116 -10.16 5.78 -1.96
CA GLY A 116 -9.88 4.43 -2.43
C GLY A 116 -11.09 3.75 -3.03
N ILE A 117 -10.86 3.03 -4.12
CA ILE A 117 -11.94 2.45 -4.95
C ILE A 117 -11.85 0.95 -5.08
N ASN A 118 -10.65 0.37 -4.97
CA ASN A 118 -10.46 -1.07 -5.11
C ASN A 118 -10.89 -1.83 -3.85
N GLU A 119 -11.57 -2.94 -4.04
CA GLU A 119 -11.80 -3.94 -2.99
C GLU A 119 -10.64 -4.93 -2.94
N GLY A 120 -10.49 -5.58 -1.79
CA GLY A 120 -9.34 -6.43 -1.49
C GLY A 120 -9.75 -7.83 -1.07
N LEU A 121 -9.14 -8.85 -1.66
CA LEU A 121 -9.24 -10.25 -1.26
C LEU A 121 -7.90 -10.73 -0.72
N ALA A 122 -7.90 -11.23 0.51
CA ALA A 122 -6.81 -12.00 1.06
C ALA A 122 -7.14 -13.49 1.03
N ILE A 123 -6.20 -14.32 0.59
CA ILE A 123 -6.23 -15.77 0.81
C ILE A 123 -5.04 -16.14 1.68
N TYR A 124 -5.31 -16.82 2.79
CA TYR A 124 -4.27 -17.32 3.68
C TYR A 124 -4.18 -18.83 3.50
N LEU A 125 -3.01 -19.29 3.08
CA LEU A 125 -2.66 -20.69 2.82
C LEU A 125 -2.08 -21.32 4.09
N ASP A 126 -2.37 -22.60 4.33
CA ASP A 126 -1.89 -23.31 5.51
C ASP A 126 -0.39 -23.63 5.40
N GLY A 127 0.40 -23.11 6.33
CA GLY A 127 1.86 -23.26 6.35
C GLY A 127 2.37 -24.44 7.16
N VAL A 128 1.52 -25.18 7.89
CA VAL A 128 1.98 -26.22 8.83
C VAL A 128 1.20 -27.55 8.84
N ASN A 129 -0.02 -27.62 8.27
CA ASN A 129 -0.89 -28.80 8.37
C ASN A 129 -1.13 -29.52 7.04
N LEU A 130 -0.45 -29.15 5.95
CA LEU A 130 -0.55 -29.85 4.67
C LEU A 130 0.36 -31.10 4.66
N SER A 131 0.10 -32.00 3.72
CA SER A 131 0.98 -33.16 3.52
C SER A 131 2.35 -32.74 2.97
N ASP A 132 3.40 -33.52 3.29
CA ASP A 132 4.76 -33.29 2.77
C ASP A 132 4.82 -33.24 1.23
N GLU A 133 3.94 -33.98 0.55
CA GLU A 133 3.86 -33.97 -0.92
C GLU A 133 3.35 -32.62 -1.45
N VAL A 134 2.42 -31.97 -0.74
CA VAL A 134 1.93 -30.64 -1.13
C VAL A 134 3.04 -29.61 -0.95
N TYR A 135 3.69 -29.55 0.23
CA TYR A 135 4.79 -28.60 0.44
C TYR A 135 5.94 -28.76 -0.55
N LYS A 136 6.26 -30.01 -0.94
CA LYS A 136 7.32 -30.28 -1.92
C LYS A 136 6.99 -29.77 -3.33
N ASN A 137 5.70 -29.73 -3.68
CA ASN A 137 5.23 -29.34 -5.02
C ASN A 137 4.61 -27.94 -5.05
N SER A 138 4.52 -27.27 -3.90
CA SER A 138 3.94 -25.94 -3.76
C SER A 138 4.80 -24.88 -4.46
N ASP A 139 4.14 -24.00 -5.21
CA ASP A 139 4.73 -22.83 -5.82
C ASP A 139 3.78 -21.65 -5.59
N THR A 140 4.04 -20.90 -4.52
CA THR A 140 3.19 -19.78 -4.11
C THR A 140 3.16 -18.65 -5.15
N GLU A 141 4.26 -18.45 -5.88
CA GLU A 141 4.34 -17.42 -6.91
C GLU A 141 3.48 -17.80 -8.12
N ALA A 142 3.62 -19.04 -8.61
CA ALA A 142 2.77 -19.55 -9.68
C ALA A 142 1.28 -19.57 -9.29
N PHE A 143 0.98 -19.91 -8.04
CA PHE A 143 -0.37 -19.87 -7.49
C PHE A 143 -0.95 -18.45 -7.49
N ALA A 144 -0.18 -17.46 -7.01
CA ALA A 144 -0.60 -16.05 -7.02
C ALA A 144 -0.83 -15.53 -8.45
N ASN A 145 0.07 -15.88 -9.38
CA ASN A 145 -0.06 -15.52 -10.79
C ASN A 145 -1.31 -16.11 -11.46
N GLU A 146 -1.68 -17.35 -11.15
CA GLU A 146 -2.91 -17.93 -11.68
C GLU A 146 -4.15 -17.23 -11.13
N ILE A 147 -4.15 -16.81 -9.85
CA ILE A 147 -5.23 -15.96 -9.31
C ILE A 147 -5.32 -14.62 -10.05
N ILE A 148 -4.20 -13.92 -10.24
CA ILE A 148 -4.15 -12.64 -10.97
C ILE A 148 -4.78 -12.80 -12.36
N LYS A 149 -4.42 -13.87 -13.07
CA LYS A 149 -4.95 -14.20 -14.39
C LYS A 149 -6.44 -14.53 -14.38
N LEU A 150 -6.88 -15.43 -13.50
CA LEU A 150 -8.28 -15.87 -13.42
C LEU A 150 -9.22 -14.71 -13.04
N ALA A 151 -8.79 -13.86 -12.10
CA ALA A 151 -9.56 -12.71 -11.65
C ALA A 151 -9.36 -11.44 -12.50
N ASN A 152 -8.54 -11.52 -13.57
CA ASN A 152 -8.23 -10.39 -14.45
C ASN A 152 -7.77 -9.13 -13.68
N ILE A 153 -6.88 -9.33 -12.72
CA ILE A 153 -6.32 -8.25 -11.89
C ILE A 153 -5.31 -7.46 -12.71
N LYS A 154 -5.44 -6.13 -12.71
CA LYS A 154 -4.58 -5.23 -13.50
C LYS A 154 -3.14 -5.15 -12.98
N SER A 155 -2.97 -5.27 -11.66
CA SER A 155 -1.66 -5.25 -11.01
C SER A 155 -1.04 -6.64 -11.06
N GLU A 156 0.18 -6.74 -11.60
CA GLU A 156 0.97 -7.98 -11.62
C GLU A 156 1.80 -8.17 -10.34
N VAL A 157 1.74 -7.21 -9.40
CA VAL A 157 2.52 -7.25 -8.16
C VAL A 157 1.94 -8.27 -7.18
N ILE A 158 2.79 -9.23 -6.79
CA ILE A 158 2.45 -10.26 -5.81
C ILE A 158 2.68 -9.72 -4.40
N ARG A 159 1.57 -9.31 -3.78
CA ARG A 159 1.55 -8.90 -2.39
C ARG A 159 1.42 -10.13 -1.51
N HIS A 160 2.36 -10.31 -0.60
CA HIS A 160 2.40 -11.49 0.25
C HIS A 160 2.94 -11.19 1.64
N TRP A 161 2.64 -12.09 2.57
CA TRP A 161 3.23 -12.15 3.89
C TRP A 161 3.43 -13.62 4.27
N GLN A 162 4.57 -13.94 4.87
CA GLN A 162 4.83 -15.26 5.41
C GLN A 162 4.89 -15.20 6.93
N GLY A 163 3.89 -15.80 7.57
CA GLY A 163 3.83 -15.99 9.00
C GLY A 163 4.41 -17.33 9.45
N ASN A 164 4.29 -17.61 10.75
CA ASN A 164 4.75 -18.87 11.33
C ASN A 164 3.86 -20.07 10.96
N THR A 165 2.58 -19.84 10.67
CA THR A 165 1.57 -20.89 10.46
C THR A 165 0.80 -20.75 9.16
N GLU A 166 0.93 -19.63 8.46
CA GLU A 166 0.20 -19.35 7.23
C GLU A 166 0.97 -18.39 6.33
N THR A 167 0.65 -18.44 5.05
CA THR A 167 1.12 -17.47 4.04
C THR A 167 -0.08 -16.69 3.52
N GLY A 168 -0.08 -15.37 3.70
CA GLY A 168 -1.10 -14.47 3.15
C GLY A 168 -0.74 -14.02 1.74
N LEU A 169 -1.70 -14.05 0.83
CA LEU A 169 -1.63 -13.45 -0.51
C LEU A 169 -2.76 -12.45 -0.67
N TYR A 170 -2.45 -11.27 -1.21
CA TYR A 170 -3.38 -10.14 -1.27
C TYR A 170 -3.61 -9.67 -2.70
N PHE A 171 -4.87 -9.49 -3.04
CA PHE A 171 -5.34 -9.19 -4.39
C PHE A 171 -6.31 -8.03 -4.35
N TYR A 172 -6.06 -7.00 -5.15
CA TYR A 172 -6.90 -5.79 -5.19
C TYR A 172 -7.49 -5.60 -6.59
N GLY A 173 -8.77 -5.28 -6.65
CA GLY A 173 -9.50 -5.09 -7.89
C GLY A 173 -10.84 -4.40 -7.68
N GLU A 174 -11.67 -4.36 -8.71
CA GLU A 174 -12.92 -3.56 -8.68
C GLU A 174 -13.98 -4.15 -7.72
N SER A 175 -13.93 -5.45 -7.44
CA SER A 175 -14.94 -6.16 -6.64
C SER A 175 -14.38 -7.44 -6.00
N PHE A 176 -14.48 -7.53 -4.67
CA PHE A 176 -14.12 -8.70 -3.89
C PHE A 176 -14.89 -9.94 -4.35
N ASN A 177 -16.20 -9.78 -4.59
CA ASN A 177 -17.05 -10.89 -5.01
C ASN A 177 -16.66 -11.40 -6.39
N ASP A 178 -16.26 -10.51 -7.31
CA ASP A 178 -15.86 -10.92 -8.65
C ASP A 178 -14.52 -11.65 -8.63
N ILE A 179 -13.55 -11.18 -7.84
CA ILE A 179 -12.27 -11.89 -7.63
C ILE A 179 -12.58 -13.28 -7.04
N LYS A 180 -13.35 -13.33 -5.95
CA LYS A 180 -13.69 -14.58 -5.25
C LYS A 180 -14.40 -15.59 -6.15
N ASN A 181 -15.37 -15.14 -6.94
CA ASN A 181 -16.12 -16.02 -7.84
C ASN A 181 -15.24 -16.54 -8.98
N SER A 182 -14.35 -15.70 -9.52
CA SER A 182 -13.46 -16.06 -10.63
C SER A 182 -12.44 -17.14 -10.26
N ILE A 183 -12.02 -17.19 -9.00
CA ILE A 183 -11.05 -18.18 -8.50
C ILE A 183 -11.68 -19.39 -7.80
N ALA A 184 -13.01 -19.45 -7.69
CA ALA A 184 -13.69 -20.41 -6.82
C ALA A 184 -13.36 -21.87 -7.17
N ASP A 185 -13.37 -22.23 -8.46
CA ASP A 185 -13.03 -23.59 -8.91
C ASP A 185 -11.55 -23.92 -8.72
N PHE A 186 -10.67 -22.94 -8.92
CA PHE A 186 -9.22 -23.09 -8.70
C PHE A 186 -8.91 -23.33 -7.22
N VAL A 187 -9.45 -22.50 -6.33
CA VAL A 187 -9.30 -22.66 -4.87
C VAL A 187 -9.88 -24.00 -4.39
N LYS A 188 -11.01 -24.43 -4.95
CA LYS A 188 -11.64 -25.70 -4.57
C LYS A 188 -10.81 -26.93 -4.97
N THR A 189 -10.01 -26.83 -6.02
CA THR A 189 -9.28 -27.97 -6.60
C THR A 189 -7.78 -27.94 -6.33
N SER A 190 -7.23 -26.81 -5.91
CA SER A 190 -5.82 -26.67 -5.56
C SER A 190 -5.49 -27.32 -4.21
N PRO A 191 -4.51 -28.24 -4.13
CA PRO A 191 -4.06 -28.83 -2.86
C PRO A 191 -3.53 -27.78 -1.87
N ASP A 192 -2.90 -26.71 -2.35
CA ASP A 192 -2.39 -25.60 -1.51
C ASP A 192 -3.52 -24.87 -0.75
N CYS A 193 -4.77 -25.02 -1.21
CA CYS A 193 -5.93 -24.40 -0.62
C CYS A 193 -6.63 -25.25 0.45
N GLU A 194 -6.10 -26.43 0.79
CA GLU A 194 -6.60 -27.19 1.93
C GLU A 194 -6.45 -26.33 3.21
N ASN A 195 -7.56 -26.18 3.96
CA ASN A 195 -7.67 -25.29 5.13
C ASN A 195 -7.47 -23.79 4.87
N CYS A 196 -7.41 -23.34 3.62
CA CYS A 196 -7.27 -21.91 3.36
C CYS A 196 -8.48 -21.10 3.83
N ARG A 197 -8.24 -19.83 4.14
CA ARG A 197 -9.30 -18.86 4.46
C ARG A 197 -9.25 -17.67 3.51
N ILE A 198 -10.42 -17.24 3.05
CA ILE A 198 -10.59 -16.04 2.23
C ILE A 198 -11.24 -14.95 3.08
N VAL A 199 -10.62 -13.76 3.09
CA VAL A 199 -11.06 -12.59 3.87
C VAL A 199 -11.13 -11.37 2.96
N GLN A 200 -12.17 -10.55 3.12
CA GLN A 200 -12.21 -9.23 2.48
C GLN A 200 -11.36 -8.25 3.29
N VAL A 201 -10.39 -7.61 2.66
CA VAL A 201 -9.43 -6.70 3.31
C VAL A 201 -9.59 -5.24 2.87
N ALA A 202 -10.37 -4.98 1.82
CA ALA A 202 -10.80 -3.64 1.40
C ALA A 202 -12.18 -3.71 0.73
#